data_AF-A0A2E3KEX6-F1
#
_entry.id   AF-A0A2E3KEX6-F1
#
_cell.length_a   1.000
_cell.length_b   1.000
_cell.length_c   1.000
_cell.angle_alpha   90.00
_cell.angle_beta   90.00
_cell.angle_gamma   90.00
#
_symmetry.space_group_name_H-M   'P 1'
#
loop_
_entity.id
_entity.type
_entity.pdbx_description
1 polymer ?
#
loop_
_entity_poly.entity_id
_entity_poly.type
_entity_poly.pdbx_seq_one_letter_code
_entity_poly.pdbx_strand_id
1 'polypeptide(L)'
;MVESEHNSRIEKIAEMILSDNVSLDTQEQNLLKKYHDFAKENYHLDQDSALELVNEAFLYLQLKQAPDIDPLTKGDQFGAGFS
;
A
#
# COMPACT_ATOMS: atom_id res chain seq x y z
N MET A 1 1.99 20.25 -9.52
CA MET A 1 0.93 19.76 -8.61
C MET A 1 1.51 19.79 -7.21
N VAL A 2 0.75 20.28 -6.23
CA VAL A 2 1.25 20.45 -4.86
C VAL A 2 1.29 19.07 -4.22
N GLU A 3 2.46 18.61 -3.76
CA GLU A 3 2.67 17.32 -3.07
C GLU A 3 1.56 16.98 -2.06
N SER A 4 1.02 17.99 -1.39
CA SER A 4 -0.07 17.88 -0.42
C SER A 4 -1.35 17.26 -0.98
N GLU A 5 -1.68 17.52 -2.24
CA GLU A 5 -2.88 16.99 -2.88
C GLU A 5 -2.71 15.49 -3.22
N HIS A 6 -1.50 15.10 -3.64
CA HIS A 6 -1.14 13.70 -3.88
C HIS A 6 -1.19 12.90 -2.57
N ASN A 7 -0.57 13.43 -1.52
CA ASN A 7 -0.55 12.80 -0.20
C ASN A 7 -1.98 12.61 0.36
N SER A 8 -2.86 13.60 0.15
CA SER A 8 -4.26 13.50 0.57
C SER A 8 -5.03 12.39 -0.16
N ARG A 9 -4.70 12.13 -1.43
CA ARG A 9 -5.31 11.05 -2.22
C ARG A 9 -4.84 9.68 -1.73
N ILE A 10 -3.55 9.54 -1.43
CA ILE A 10 -2.96 8.33 -0.84
C ILE A 10 -3.66 8.02 0.49
N GLU A 11 -3.79 9.00 1.38
CA GLU A 11 -4.48 8.84 2.66
C GLU A 11 -5.94 8.41 2.47
N LYS A 12 -6.65 8.98 1.49
CA LYS A 12 -8.04 8.62 1.20
C LYS A 12 -8.20 7.16 0.77
N ILE A 13 -7.31 6.68 -0.10
CA ILE A 13 -7.31 5.28 -0.53
C ILE A 13 -6.91 4.37 0.63
N ALA A 14 -5.91 4.77 1.42
CA ALA A 14 -5.47 4.03 2.59
C ALA A 14 -6.60 3.87 3.64
N GLU A 15 -7.36 4.93 3.92
CA GLU A 15 -8.56 4.87 4.78
C GLU A 15 -9.60 3.86 4.25
N MET A 16 -9.77 3.81 2.93
CA MET A 16 -10.73 2.89 2.30
C MET A 16 -10.28 1.44 2.42
N ILE A 17 -9.00 1.15 2.17
CA ILE A 17 -8.41 -0.19 2.34
C ILE A 17 -8.53 -0.66 3.79
N LEU A 18 -8.25 0.23 4.76
CA LEU A 18 -8.41 -0.05 6.18
C LEU A 18 -9.87 -0.34 6.55
N SER A 19 -10.81 0.44 6.01
CA SER A 19 -12.24 0.27 6.24
C SER A 19 -12.79 -1.02 5.64
N ASP A 20 -12.27 -1.41 4.47
CA ASP A 20 -12.60 -2.67 3.80
C ASP A 20 -11.95 -3.89 4.51
N ASN A 21 -11.12 -3.67 5.53
CA ASN A 21 -10.40 -4.71 6.30
C ASN A 21 -9.59 -5.66 5.40
N VAL A 22 -9.05 -5.14 4.30
CA VAL A 22 -8.26 -5.90 3.34
C VAL A 22 -6.85 -6.09 3.90
N SER A 23 -6.30 -7.30 3.77
CA SER A 23 -4.91 -7.54 4.16
C SER A 23 -3.97 -6.77 3.23
N LEU A 24 -2.95 -6.14 3.81
CA LEU A 24 -1.94 -5.42 3.02
C LEU A 24 -1.07 -6.34 2.18
N ASP A 25 -1.04 -7.63 2.53
CA ASP A 25 -0.40 -8.69 1.76
C ASP A 25 -1.35 -9.29 0.70
N THR A 26 -2.58 -8.79 0.59
CA THR A 26 -3.56 -9.25 -0.39
C THR A 26 -3.15 -8.84 -1.79
N GLN A 27 -2.73 -9.82 -2.59
CA GLN A 27 -2.52 -9.69 -4.04
C GLN A 27 -3.77 -10.02 -4.86
N GLU A 28 -4.97 -9.90 -4.27
CA GLU A 28 -6.19 -10.18 -5.02
C GLU A 28 -6.43 -9.12 -6.08
N GLN A 29 -6.25 -9.53 -7.33
CA GLN A 29 -6.37 -8.68 -8.51
C GLN A 29 -7.74 -7.98 -8.61
N ASN A 30 -8.79 -8.59 -8.06
CA ASN A 30 -10.14 -8.00 -8.03
C ASN A 30 -10.23 -6.80 -7.08
N LEU A 31 -9.57 -6.85 -5.92
CA LEU A 31 -9.53 -5.74 -4.96
C LEU A 31 -8.65 -4.61 -5.49
N LEU A 32 -7.46 -4.95 -6.02
CA LEU A 32 -6.58 -3.98 -6.67
C LEU A 32 -7.30 -3.23 -7.80
N LYS A 33 -8.01 -3.94 -8.68
CA LYS A 33 -8.82 -3.31 -9.73
C LYS A 33 -9.85 -2.33 -9.18
N LYS A 34 -10.59 -2.68 -8.12
CA LYS A 34 -11.56 -1.78 -7.48
C LYS A 34 -10.91 -0.46 -7.06
N TYR A 35 -9.73 -0.52 -6.42
CA TYR A 35 -9.02 0.69 -5.98
C TYR A 35 -8.44 1.50 -7.16
N HIS A 36 -7.93 0.82 -8.18
CA HIS A 36 -7.45 1.49 -9.40
C HIS A 36 -8.59 2.18 -10.15
N ASP A 37 -9.73 1.50 -10.34
CA ASP A 37 -10.91 2.08 -10.98
C ASP A 37 -11.45 3.26 -10.17
N PHE A 38 -11.47 3.16 -8.84
CA PHE A 38 -11.82 4.27 -7.96
C PHE A 38 -10.89 5.48 -8.16
N ALA A 39 -9.57 5.25 -8.20
CA ALA A 39 -8.58 6.31 -8.40
C ALA A 39 -8.71 6.97 -9.78
N LYS A 40 -8.97 6.17 -10.83
CA LYS A 40 -9.20 6.68 -12.18
C LYS A 40 -10.47 7.52 -12.27
N GLU A 41 -11.59 7.05 -11.73
CA GLU A 41 -12.86 7.76 -11.81
C GLU A 41 -12.91 9.02 -10.92
N ASN A 42 -12.34 8.96 -9.71
CA ASN A 42 -12.42 10.09 -8.77
C ASN A 42 -11.39 11.16 -9.05
N TYR A 43 -10.18 10.77 -9.44
CA TYR A 43 -9.05 11.70 -9.62
C TYR A 43 -8.73 11.96 -11.09
N HIS A 44 -9.48 11.37 -12.03
CA HIS A 44 -9.27 11.49 -13.48
C HIS A 44 -7.82 11.16 -13.87
N LEU A 45 -7.24 10.17 -13.19
CA LEU A 45 -5.87 9.74 -13.39
C LEU A 45 -5.77 8.72 -14.52
N ASP A 46 -4.64 8.72 -15.21
CA ASP A 46 -4.27 7.67 -16.15
C ASP A 46 -4.09 6.32 -15.45
N GLN A 47 -4.07 5.25 -16.24
CA GLN A 47 -3.90 3.87 -15.75
C GLN A 47 -2.65 3.74 -14.86
N ASP A 48 -1.50 4.24 -15.32
CA ASP A 48 -0.23 4.17 -14.60
C ASP A 48 -0.26 5.00 -13.31
N SER A 49 -0.74 6.25 -13.37
CA SER A 49 -0.85 7.14 -12.21
C SER A 49 -1.80 6.60 -11.14
N ALA A 50 -2.91 5.98 -11.55
CA ALA A 50 -3.81 5.30 -10.62
C ALA A 50 -3.20 4.03 -10.01
N LEU A 51 -2.30 3.37 -10.74
CA LEU A 51 -1.59 2.20 -10.26
C LEU A 51 -0.51 2.58 -9.24
N GLU A 52 0.27 3.62 -9.53
CA GLU A 52 1.21 4.22 -8.58
C GLU A 52 0.50 4.67 -7.30
N LEU A 53 -0.58 5.44 -7.41
CA LEU A 53 -1.33 5.97 -6.26
C LEU A 53 -1.82 4.87 -5.30
N VAL A 54 -2.37 3.78 -5.87
CA VAL A 54 -2.85 2.65 -5.07
C VAL A 54 -1.68 1.91 -4.43
N ASN A 55 -0.60 1.67 -5.17
CA ASN A 55 0.60 1.03 -4.61
C ASN A 55 1.22 1.86 -3.49
N GLU A 56 1.26 3.18 -3.63
CA GLU A 56 1.71 4.10 -2.60
C GLU A 56 0.80 4.05 -1.37
N ALA A 57 -0.52 3.92 -1.53
CA ALA A 57 -1.44 3.76 -0.41
C ALA A 57 -1.22 2.45 0.36
N PHE A 58 -1.01 1.35 -0.36
CA PHE A 58 -0.62 0.08 0.27
C PHE A 58 0.71 0.19 1.01
N LEU A 59 1.72 0.79 0.38
CA LEU A 59 3.03 1.01 0.99
C LEU A 59 2.93 1.92 2.24
N TYR A 60 2.15 3.00 2.16
CA TYR A 60 1.90 3.90 3.29
C TYR A 60 1.29 3.14 4.47
N LEU A 61 0.31 2.28 4.22
CA LEU A 61 -0.28 1.44 5.24
C LEU A 61 0.70 0.40 5.78
N GLN A 62 1.50 -0.23 4.94
CA GLN A 62 2.54 -1.16 5.37
C GLN A 62 3.58 -0.47 6.24
N LEU A 63 3.97 0.77 5.92
CA LEU A 63 4.89 1.55 6.75
C LEU A 63 4.25 1.99 8.08
N LYS A 64 2.96 2.32 8.08
CA LYS A 64 2.22 2.66 9.31
C LYS A 64 1.93 1.47 10.21
N GLN A 65 1.67 0.30 9.62
CA GLN A 65 1.36 -0.95 10.32
C GLN A 65 2.60 -1.81 10.57
N ALA A 66 3.73 -1.48 9.94
CA ALA A 66 4.99 -2.12 10.23
C ALA A 66 5.17 -2.07 11.74
N PRO A 67 5.32 -3.22 12.41
CA PRO A 67 5.83 -3.22 13.77
C PRO A 67 7.14 -2.42 13.74
N ASP A 68 7.54 -1.86 14.87
CA ASP A 68 8.91 -1.39 15.06
C ASP A 68 9.82 -2.63 14.98
N ILE A 69 10.05 -3.13 13.76
CA ILE A 69 10.81 -4.35 13.53
C ILE A 69 12.25 -3.90 13.63
N ASP A 70 12.74 -3.88 14.87
CA ASP A 70 14.14 -3.67 15.15
C ASP A 70 14.93 -4.69 14.29
N PRO A 71 15.70 -4.22 13.28
CA PRO A 71 16.39 -5.09 12.32
C PRO A 71 17.39 -6.03 13.00
N LEU A 72 17.76 -5.76 14.25
CA LEU A 72 18.58 -6.63 15.10
C LEU A 72 17.89 -7.96 15.43
N THR A 73 16.55 -8.04 15.43
CA THR A 73 15.83 -9.24 15.87
C THR A 73 15.78 -10.35 14.81
N LYS A 74 15.98 -10.01 13.52
CA LYS A 74 15.97 -10.98 12.41
C LYS A 74 17.37 -11.53 12.05
N GLY A 75 18.42 -11.12 12.76
CA GLY A 75 19.79 -11.60 12.54
C GLY A 75 19.97 -13.10 12.78
N ASP A 76 19.13 -13.72 13.61
CA ASP A 76 19.29 -15.13 14.01
C ASP A 76 18.70 -16.13 12.99
N GLN A 77 17.84 -15.69 12.07
CA GLN A 77 17.16 -16.58 11.12
C GLN A 77 17.93 -16.83 9.81
N PHE A 78 19.02 -16.09 9.56
CA PHE A 78 19.87 -16.28 8.38
C PHE A 78 20.98 -17.34 8.57
N GLY A 79 21.16 -17.90 9.77
CA GLY A 79 22.31 -18.76 10.11
C GLY A 79 22.07 -20.28 10.18
N ALA A 80 20.83 -20.78 10.15
CA ALA A 80 20.51 -22.18 10.48
C ALA A 80 20.09 -23.05 9.26
N GLY A 81 20.57 -22.74 8.05
CA GLY A 81 20.09 -23.36 6.81
C GLY A 81 21.15 -23.95 5.87
N PHE A 82 22.42 -24.02 6.27
CA PHE A 82 23.47 -24.69 5.49
C PHE A 82 23.96 -25.92 6.27
N SER A 83 23.46 -27.11 5.91
CA SER A 83 24.02 -28.42 6.28
C SER A 83 24.11 -29.28 5.03
#